data_AF-A0A7G6X4N0-F1
#
_entry.id   AF-A0A7G6X4N0-F1
#
_cell.length_a   1.000
_cell.length_b   1.000
_cell.length_c   1.000
_cell.angle_alpha   90.00
_cell.angle_beta   90.00
_cell.angle_gamma   90.00
#
_symmetry.space_group_name_H-M   'P 1'
#
loop_
_entity.id
_entity.type
_entity.pdbx_description
1 polymer ?
#
loop_
_entity_poly.entity_id
_entity_poly.type
_entity_poly.pdbx_seq_one_letter_code
_entity_poly.pdbx_strand_id
1 'polypeptide(L)'
;MSFSRPGPKRDDALSAVVGGKGLDSRPGKLPEYDEFGSPVPSDDDAQAISAGPPGQQTLMQHERARLAALDAGDKKLADNALREVIGDLDALLASAAAKLRAPAGSRRTKKQVRKVVPQLVAIDELGYLPLADVAELLHLTRADVDGVLASLAARGELGSADREQALAQIQQVRTKLQEIEVSRDHSQLDGLVGFILKIALLVTIAVASTPLGALAVGDPMVAEAIKTGIIALVAVALQQAVDGARAWQETHDQYAVAQQAREELLAELQLAKNLTKDPAYENEHLVLRFRLEIRCASARVSSVPLDWPDKEQYLLVLDQVTSALDNGTPKSLILIRRKLEATPTPNRGD
;
A
#
# COMPACT_ATOMS: atom_id res chain seq x y z
N MET A 1 25.80 66.51 21.90
CA MET A 1 26.60 67.24 20.89
C MET A 1 26.99 66.27 19.79
N SER A 2 26.64 66.68 18.57
CA SER A 2 27.17 66.34 17.23
C SER A 2 27.49 64.89 16.83
N PHE A 3 26.63 64.37 15.95
CA PHE A 3 26.88 63.34 14.94
C PHE A 3 27.81 63.88 13.84
N SER A 4 28.67 63.02 13.29
CA SER A 4 29.19 63.16 11.92
C SER A 4 29.65 61.81 11.37
N ARG A 5 28.89 61.27 10.42
CA ARG A 5 29.32 60.25 9.46
C ARG A 5 29.45 60.95 8.09
N PRO A 6 30.54 60.77 7.34
CA PRO A 6 30.61 61.24 5.95
C PRO A 6 29.94 60.23 5.01
N GLY A 7 29.03 60.73 4.18
CA GLY A 7 28.45 60.01 3.04
C GLY A 7 29.39 59.98 1.81
N PRO A 8 28.96 59.29 0.74
CA PRO A 8 29.82 58.87 -0.38
C PRO A 8 29.89 59.92 -1.50
N LYS A 9 31.01 59.97 -2.21
CA LYS A 9 31.16 60.71 -3.48
C LYS A 9 30.92 59.78 -4.66
N ARG A 10 29.95 60.16 -5.50
CA ARG A 10 29.72 59.67 -6.85
C ARG A 10 30.49 60.55 -7.84
N ASP A 11 30.71 59.96 -9.01
CA ASP A 11 31.04 60.56 -10.31
C ASP A 11 32.51 60.97 -10.53
N ASP A 12 33.22 60.14 -11.32
CA ASP A 12 33.77 60.53 -12.62
C ASP A 12 34.75 59.46 -13.14
N ALA A 13 34.40 58.82 -14.25
CA ALA A 13 35.30 58.46 -15.36
C ALA A 13 34.59 57.53 -16.35
N LEU A 14 33.75 58.12 -17.20
CA LEU A 14 33.51 57.61 -18.55
C LEU A 14 34.70 57.99 -19.43
N SER A 15 35.39 57.00 -19.99
CA SER A 15 36.02 57.00 -21.33
C SER A 15 36.81 55.70 -21.47
N ALA A 16 36.37 54.77 -22.34
CA ALA A 16 36.82 54.64 -23.74
C ALA A 16 38.22 53.97 -23.77
N VAL A 17 38.56 52.96 -24.57
CA VAL A 17 37.99 52.51 -25.84
C VAL A 17 38.76 51.22 -26.25
N VAL A 18 38.09 50.34 -26.99
CA VAL A 18 38.64 49.43 -28.04
C VAL A 18 39.37 48.12 -27.68
N GLY A 19 38.77 47.03 -28.20
CA GLY A 19 39.42 45.84 -28.75
C GLY A 19 39.48 44.64 -27.80
N GLY A 20 38.96 43.45 -28.07
CA GLY A 20 38.35 42.85 -29.25
C GLY A 20 38.51 41.32 -29.15
N LYS A 21 37.47 40.59 -29.58
CA LYS A 21 37.42 39.15 -29.94
C LYS A 21 37.46 38.09 -28.82
N GLY A 22 36.39 37.27 -28.80
CA GLY A 22 36.48 35.85 -28.44
C GLY A 22 35.41 35.31 -27.49
N LEU A 23 34.11 35.40 -27.83
CA LEU A 23 33.09 34.53 -27.23
C LEU A 23 32.21 33.95 -28.34
N ASP A 24 32.44 32.67 -28.64
CA ASP A 24 31.59 31.82 -29.46
C ASP A 24 30.20 31.74 -28.82
N SER A 25 29.28 32.57 -29.32
CA SER A 25 27.86 32.47 -29.01
C SER A 25 27.24 31.50 -30.02
N ARG A 26 26.95 30.27 -29.57
CA ARG A 26 25.98 29.39 -30.23
C ARG A 26 24.69 30.19 -30.47
N PRO A 27 24.08 30.15 -31.67
CA PRO A 27 22.80 30.80 -31.88
C PRO A 27 21.73 30.07 -31.08
N GLY A 28 21.22 30.72 -30.03
CA GLY A 28 19.98 30.32 -29.38
C GLY A 28 18.84 30.44 -30.40
N LYS A 29 18.21 29.31 -30.72
CA LYS A 29 17.02 29.24 -31.56
C LYS A 29 15.94 30.10 -30.91
N LEU A 30 15.42 31.10 -31.62
CA LEU A 30 14.31 31.92 -31.15
C LEU A 30 13.08 31.00 -30.96
N PRO A 31 12.25 31.22 -29.93
CA PRO A 31 11.01 30.47 -29.77
C PRO A 31 10.13 30.65 -31.01
N GLU A 32 9.78 29.54 -31.67
CA GLU A 32 8.76 29.51 -32.72
C GLU A 32 7.39 29.62 -32.05
N TYR A 33 6.61 30.59 -32.53
CA TYR A 33 5.22 30.81 -32.12
C TYR A 33 4.31 30.25 -33.21
N ASP A 34 3.20 29.64 -32.83
CA ASP A 34 2.17 29.25 -33.79
C ASP A 34 1.44 30.48 -34.38
N GLU A 35 0.58 30.24 -35.36
CA GLU A 35 -0.21 31.27 -36.05
C GLU A 35 -1.15 32.05 -35.10
N PHE A 36 -1.29 31.61 -33.84
CA PHE A 36 -2.09 32.21 -32.78
C PHE A 36 -1.24 32.82 -31.64
N GLY A 37 0.09 32.89 -31.79
CA GLY A 37 0.98 33.53 -30.82
C GLY A 37 1.25 32.71 -29.57
N SER A 38 0.93 31.41 -29.55
CA SER A 38 1.30 30.51 -28.47
C SER A 38 2.69 29.93 -28.73
N PRO A 39 3.57 29.85 -27.71
CA PRO A 39 4.87 29.22 -27.86
C PRO A 39 4.67 27.73 -28.20
N VAL A 40 5.24 27.28 -29.33
CA VAL A 40 5.24 25.87 -29.69
C VAL A 40 6.12 25.14 -28.66
N PRO A 41 5.60 24.15 -27.91
CA PRO A 41 6.41 23.42 -26.94
C PRO A 41 7.57 22.74 -27.67
N SER A 42 8.78 22.89 -27.13
CA SER A 42 9.97 22.26 -27.70
C SER A 42 9.86 20.74 -27.52
N ASP A 43 10.45 19.94 -28.42
CA ASP A 43 10.44 18.46 -28.29
C ASP A 43 11.03 17.97 -26.95
N ASP A 44 11.91 18.77 -26.33
CA ASP A 44 12.45 18.52 -24.98
C ASP A 44 11.38 18.68 -23.87
N ASP A 45 10.42 19.59 -24.03
CA ASP A 45 9.30 19.76 -23.08
C ASP A 45 8.26 18.63 -23.25
N ALA A 46 8.10 18.10 -24.47
CA ALA A 46 7.24 16.94 -24.73
C ALA A 46 7.82 15.64 -24.14
N GLN A 47 9.15 15.48 -24.10
CA GLN A 47 9.80 14.34 -23.43
C GLN A 47 9.68 14.41 -21.90
N ALA A 48 9.68 15.61 -21.31
CA ALA A 48 9.48 15.78 -19.86
C ALA A 48 8.05 15.42 -19.40
N ILE A 49 7.06 15.52 -20.30
CA ILE A 49 5.65 15.19 -20.01
C ILE A 49 5.38 13.67 -20.18
N SER A 50 6.19 12.96 -20.99
CA SER A 50 6.03 11.53 -21.26
C SER A 50 6.78 10.60 -20.29
N ALA A 51 7.60 11.13 -19.38
CA ALA A 51 8.35 10.30 -18.45
C ALA A 51 7.47 9.92 -17.25
N GLY A 52 6.73 8.80 -17.38
CA GLY A 52 6.16 8.12 -16.24
C GLY A 52 7.22 7.80 -15.16
N PRO A 53 6.81 7.34 -13.96
CA PRO A 53 7.74 6.85 -12.95
C PRO A 53 8.80 5.94 -13.61
N PRO A 54 10.10 6.14 -13.32
CA PRO A 54 11.12 5.26 -13.88
C PRO A 54 10.77 3.82 -13.50
N GLY A 55 10.62 2.96 -14.51
CA GLY A 55 10.28 1.56 -14.32
C GLY A 55 8.79 1.21 -14.35
N GLN A 56 7.84 2.16 -14.50
CA GLN A 56 6.42 1.78 -14.60
C GLN A 56 6.14 0.98 -15.89
N GLN A 57 6.72 1.40 -17.02
CA GLN A 57 6.50 0.73 -18.29
C GLN A 57 7.14 -0.66 -18.33
N THR A 58 8.31 -0.83 -17.71
CA THR A 58 8.97 -2.13 -17.57
C THR A 58 8.16 -3.05 -16.66
N LEU A 59 7.68 -2.54 -15.52
CA LEU A 59 6.80 -3.28 -14.62
C LEU A 59 5.55 -3.81 -15.34
N MET A 60 4.87 -2.96 -16.12
CA MET A 60 3.69 -3.37 -16.89
C MET A 60 4.02 -4.40 -17.97
N GLN A 61 5.24 -4.39 -18.53
CA GLN A 61 5.68 -5.39 -19.50
C GLN A 61 5.98 -6.73 -18.80
N HIS A 62 6.72 -6.71 -17.69
CA HIS A 62 7.01 -7.91 -16.92
C HIS A 62 5.75 -8.53 -16.33
N GLU A 63 4.79 -7.73 -15.89
CA GLU A 63 3.52 -8.21 -15.37
C GLU A 63 2.67 -8.87 -16.46
N ARG A 64 2.61 -8.29 -17.66
CA ARG A 64 1.96 -8.94 -18.81
C ARG A 64 2.64 -10.26 -19.18
N ALA A 65 3.97 -10.30 -19.14
CA ALA A 65 4.71 -11.52 -19.40
C ALA A 65 4.43 -12.60 -18.35
N ARG A 66 4.34 -12.22 -17.07
CA ARG A 66 3.97 -13.11 -15.95
C ARG A 66 2.58 -13.72 -16.16
N LEU A 67 1.58 -12.87 -16.41
CA LEU A 67 0.20 -13.31 -16.65
C LEU A 67 0.09 -14.22 -17.89
N ALA A 68 0.75 -13.85 -18.99
CA ALA A 68 0.76 -14.67 -20.21
C ALA A 68 1.42 -16.05 -19.98
N ALA A 69 2.49 -16.12 -19.17
CA ALA A 69 3.14 -17.37 -18.80
C ALA A 69 2.26 -18.25 -17.90
N LEU A 70 1.51 -17.64 -16.97
CA LEU A 70 0.52 -18.33 -16.14
C LEU A 70 -0.62 -18.90 -17.01
N ASP A 71 -1.17 -18.10 -17.93
CA ASP A 71 -2.23 -18.53 -18.85
C ASP A 71 -1.77 -19.67 -19.77
N ALA A 72 -0.50 -19.65 -20.18
CA ALA A 72 0.11 -20.73 -20.97
C ALA A 72 0.49 -21.97 -20.15
N GLY A 73 0.41 -21.91 -18.81
CA GLY A 73 0.82 -22.97 -17.90
C GLY A 73 2.35 -23.17 -17.79
N ASP A 74 3.16 -22.23 -18.29
CA ASP A 74 4.62 -22.29 -18.20
C ASP A 74 5.10 -21.72 -16.86
N LYS A 75 5.17 -22.59 -15.85
CA LYS A 75 5.60 -22.22 -14.50
C LYS A 75 7.01 -21.63 -14.44
N LYS A 76 7.95 -22.07 -15.29
CA LYS A 76 9.33 -21.57 -15.25
C LYS A 76 9.41 -20.14 -15.77
N LEU A 77 8.70 -19.85 -16.85
CA LEU A 77 8.61 -18.48 -17.37
C LEU A 77 7.84 -17.58 -16.40
N ALA A 78 6.76 -18.08 -15.79
CA ALA A 78 6.02 -17.35 -14.78
C ALA A 78 6.90 -17.00 -13.57
N ASP A 79 7.64 -17.97 -13.01
CA ASP A 79 8.56 -17.75 -11.89
C ASP A 79 9.68 -16.73 -12.21
N ASN A 80 10.20 -16.74 -13.44
CA ASN A 80 11.19 -15.76 -13.86
C ASN A 80 10.58 -14.36 -13.99
N ALA A 81 9.42 -14.25 -14.63
CA ALA A 81 8.71 -12.98 -14.75
C ALA A 81 8.26 -12.44 -13.38
N LEU A 82 7.90 -13.31 -12.43
CA LEU A 82 7.62 -12.96 -11.04
C LEU A 82 8.80 -12.21 -10.41
N ARG A 83 10.03 -12.74 -10.56
CA ARG A 83 11.24 -12.09 -10.03
C ARG A 83 11.46 -10.70 -10.64
N GLU A 84 11.27 -10.56 -11.95
CA GLU A 84 11.42 -9.27 -12.64
C GLU A 84 10.37 -8.26 -12.16
N VAL A 85 9.10 -8.67 -12.01
CA VAL A 85 8.03 -7.82 -11.44
C VAL A 85 8.37 -7.40 -10.02
N ILE A 86 8.83 -8.32 -9.18
CA ILE A 86 9.25 -8.01 -7.81
C ILE A 86 10.41 -7.02 -7.78
N GLY A 87 11.41 -7.18 -8.66
CA GLY A 87 12.53 -6.26 -8.80
C GLY A 87 12.08 -4.84 -9.17
N ASP A 88 11.17 -4.72 -10.13
CA ASP A 88 10.59 -3.42 -10.51
C ASP A 88 9.78 -2.78 -9.39
N LEU A 89 8.96 -3.57 -8.67
CA LEU A 89 8.19 -3.08 -7.52
C LEU A 89 9.11 -2.62 -6.38
N ASP A 90 10.20 -3.35 -6.10
CA ASP A 90 11.19 -2.96 -5.10
C ASP A 90 11.87 -1.62 -5.47
N ALA A 91 12.21 -1.44 -6.75
CA ALA A 91 12.78 -0.19 -7.25
C ALA A 91 11.80 0.99 -7.09
N LEU A 92 10.52 0.79 -7.38
CA LEU A 92 9.48 1.81 -7.16
C LEU A 92 9.32 2.15 -5.67
N LEU A 93 9.29 1.15 -4.79
CA LEU A 93 9.22 1.35 -3.34
C LEU A 93 10.48 2.05 -2.80
N ALA A 94 11.66 1.72 -3.30
CA ALA A 94 12.91 2.38 -2.95
C ALA A 94 12.89 3.86 -3.36
N SER A 95 12.40 4.17 -4.57
CA SER A 95 12.20 5.54 -5.05
C SER A 95 11.21 6.32 -4.18
N ALA A 96 10.08 5.70 -3.80
CA ALA A 96 9.10 6.30 -2.90
C ALA A 96 9.69 6.57 -1.51
N ALA A 97 10.45 5.63 -0.95
CA ALA A 97 11.13 5.80 0.32
C ALA A 97 12.20 6.90 0.27
N ALA A 98 12.94 7.02 -0.83
CA ALA A 98 13.90 8.12 -1.02
C ALA A 98 13.20 9.49 -1.03
N LYS A 99 12.04 9.59 -1.67
CA LYS A 99 11.22 10.82 -1.69
C LYS A 99 10.62 11.15 -0.32
N LEU A 100 10.19 10.16 0.46
CA LEU A 100 9.73 10.36 1.84
C LEU A 100 10.87 10.78 2.78
N ARG A 101 12.08 10.25 2.57
CA ARG A 101 13.29 10.63 3.33
C ARG A 101 13.83 12.00 2.95
N ALA A 102 13.47 12.52 1.76
CA ALA A 102 13.89 13.85 1.35
C ALA A 102 13.52 14.86 2.47
N PRO A 103 14.45 15.76 2.82
CA PRO A 103 14.23 16.70 3.91
C PRO A 103 12.91 17.41 3.68
N ALA A 104 12.05 17.42 4.71
CA ALA A 104 10.87 18.26 4.68
C ALA A 104 11.33 19.68 4.30
N GLY A 105 10.64 20.32 3.36
CA GLY A 105 11.06 21.59 2.79
C GLY A 105 11.50 22.60 3.86
N SER A 106 12.32 23.57 3.46
CA SER A 106 12.89 24.57 4.36
C SER A 106 11.86 25.14 5.35
N ARG A 107 12.30 25.69 6.49
CA ARG A 107 11.40 26.37 7.45
C ARG A 107 10.49 27.41 6.78
N ARG A 108 10.94 27.99 5.66
CA ARG A 108 10.15 28.88 4.80
C ARG A 108 9.02 28.14 4.08
N THR A 109 9.31 27.00 3.46
CA THR A 109 8.34 26.12 2.79
C THR A 109 7.24 25.67 3.75
N LYS A 110 7.59 25.21 4.96
CA LYS A 110 6.60 24.82 5.98
C LYS A 110 5.66 25.96 6.34
N LYS A 111 6.20 27.18 6.51
CA LYS A 111 5.39 28.38 6.77
C LYS A 111 4.47 28.73 5.59
N GLN A 112 4.94 28.53 4.36
CA GLN A 112 4.15 28.77 3.15
C GLN A 112 3.00 27.77 3.05
N VAL A 113 3.26 26.48 3.23
CA VAL A 113 2.22 25.44 3.25
C VAL A 113 1.14 25.78 4.29
N ARG A 114 1.53 26.08 5.54
CA ARG A 114 0.57 26.48 6.59
C ARG A 114 -0.30 27.69 6.22
N LYS A 115 0.26 28.65 5.49
CA LYS A 115 -0.46 29.86 5.08
C LYS A 115 -1.49 29.55 3.99
N VAL A 116 -1.19 28.61 3.11
CA VAL A 116 -1.99 28.29 1.92
C VAL A 116 -3.01 27.19 2.19
N VAL A 117 -2.77 26.29 3.15
CA VAL A 117 -3.71 25.20 3.47
C VAL A 117 -5.14 25.69 3.76
N PRO A 118 -5.39 26.77 4.52
CA PRO A 118 -6.76 27.29 4.69
C PRO A 118 -7.44 27.68 3.38
N GLN A 119 -6.66 28.16 2.40
CA GLN A 119 -7.18 28.47 1.05
C GLN A 119 -7.47 27.19 0.28
N LEU A 120 -6.65 26.14 0.43
CA LEU A 120 -6.93 24.82 -0.14
C LEU A 120 -8.21 24.22 0.43
N VAL A 121 -8.45 24.33 1.74
CA VAL A 121 -9.70 23.85 2.36
C VAL A 121 -10.91 24.58 1.78
N ALA A 122 -10.84 25.90 1.60
CA ALA A 122 -11.90 26.66 0.97
C ALA A 122 -12.14 26.28 -0.51
N ILE A 123 -11.09 25.87 -1.23
CA ILE A 123 -11.19 25.38 -2.62
C ILE A 123 -11.76 23.95 -2.66
N ASP A 124 -11.46 23.13 -1.67
CA ASP A 124 -11.96 21.77 -1.50
C ASP A 124 -13.46 21.73 -1.24
N GLU A 125 -13.99 22.68 -0.46
CA GLU A 125 -15.44 22.88 -0.28
C GLU A 125 -16.17 23.18 -1.60
N LEU A 126 -15.44 23.66 -2.61
CA LEU A 126 -15.95 23.91 -3.96
C LEU A 126 -15.76 22.70 -4.90
N GLY A 127 -15.13 21.61 -4.43
CA GLY A 127 -14.94 20.36 -5.18
C GLY A 127 -13.80 20.38 -6.20
N TYR A 128 -12.87 21.34 -6.10
CA TYR A 128 -11.79 21.50 -7.09
C TYR A 128 -10.40 21.06 -6.59
N LEU A 129 -10.33 20.38 -5.44
CA LEU A 129 -9.04 20.01 -4.84
C LEU A 129 -8.58 18.62 -5.32
N PRO A 130 -7.38 18.49 -5.91
CA PRO A 130 -6.88 17.19 -6.40
C PRO A 130 -6.64 16.17 -5.29
N LEU A 131 -6.66 16.58 -4.01
CA LEU A 131 -6.50 15.67 -2.87
C LEU A 131 -7.71 14.75 -2.69
N ALA A 132 -8.91 15.18 -3.05
CA ALA A 132 -10.10 14.33 -3.00
C ALA A 132 -10.02 13.20 -4.03
N ASP A 133 -9.65 13.52 -5.28
CA ASP A 133 -9.44 12.53 -6.34
C ASP A 133 -8.31 11.53 -5.99
N VAL A 134 -7.23 12.04 -5.38
CA VAL A 134 -6.13 11.19 -4.89
C VAL A 134 -6.60 10.27 -3.77
N ALA A 135 -7.41 10.77 -2.85
CA ALA A 135 -7.96 9.96 -1.76
C ALA A 135 -8.90 8.87 -2.29
N GLU A 136 -9.78 9.19 -3.23
CA GLU A 136 -10.63 8.21 -3.90
C GLU A 136 -9.80 7.13 -4.61
N LEU A 137 -8.75 7.53 -5.35
CA LEU A 137 -7.86 6.58 -6.02
C LEU A 137 -7.16 5.62 -5.03
N LEU A 138 -6.81 6.13 -3.85
CA LEU A 138 -6.20 5.40 -2.75
C LEU A 138 -7.20 4.66 -1.86
N HIS A 139 -8.50 4.76 -2.13
CA HIS A 139 -9.58 4.22 -1.30
C HIS A 139 -9.57 4.75 0.14
N LEU A 140 -9.13 6.00 0.32
CA LEU A 140 -9.14 6.70 1.60
C LEU A 140 -10.48 7.39 1.84
N THR A 141 -10.85 7.51 3.11
CA THR A 141 -12.08 8.18 3.52
C THR A 141 -11.90 9.70 3.50
N ARG A 142 -13.02 10.43 3.47
CA ARG A 142 -12.99 11.89 3.62
C ARG A 142 -12.34 12.33 4.95
N ALA A 143 -12.53 11.55 6.01
CA ALA A 143 -11.91 11.81 7.31
C ALA A 143 -10.37 11.74 7.26
N ASP A 144 -9.81 10.86 6.42
CA ASP A 144 -8.36 10.77 6.21
C ASP A 144 -7.82 12.05 5.54
N VAL A 145 -8.55 12.57 4.54
CA VAL A 145 -8.22 13.85 3.88
C VAL A 145 -8.27 15.01 4.86
N ASP A 146 -9.33 15.10 5.66
CA ASP A 146 -9.50 16.15 6.65
C ASP A 146 -8.39 16.08 7.72
N GLY A 147 -7.99 14.87 8.14
CA GLY A 147 -6.87 14.63 9.06
C GLY A 147 -5.51 15.09 8.50
N VAL A 148 -5.27 14.83 7.21
CA VAL A 148 -4.08 15.33 6.49
C VAL A 148 -4.11 16.86 6.39
N LEU A 149 -5.23 17.46 5.98
CA LEU A 149 -5.37 18.91 5.87
C LEU A 149 -5.20 19.61 7.22
N ALA A 150 -5.76 19.05 8.30
CA ALA A 150 -5.58 19.56 9.66
C ALA A 150 -4.09 19.51 10.09
N SER A 151 -3.41 18.41 9.78
CA SER A 151 -1.98 18.24 10.08
C SER A 151 -1.12 19.25 9.32
N LEU A 152 -1.42 19.49 8.04
CA LEU A 152 -0.74 20.48 7.22
C LEU A 152 -1.04 21.92 7.68
N ALA A 153 -2.26 22.23 8.09
CA ALA A 153 -2.61 23.54 8.65
C ALA A 153 -1.83 23.83 9.93
N ALA A 154 -1.69 22.81 10.80
CA ALA A 154 -0.98 22.92 12.07
C ALA A 154 0.55 23.03 11.89
N ARG A 155 1.15 22.16 11.07
CA ARG A 155 2.61 21.94 11.04
C ARG A 155 3.26 22.34 9.72
N GLY A 156 2.51 22.36 8.62
CA GLY A 156 3.02 22.64 7.27
C GLY A 156 3.79 21.50 6.64
N GLU A 157 3.72 20.32 7.26
CA GLU A 157 4.42 19.11 6.86
C GLU A 157 3.74 17.89 7.47
N LEU A 158 4.06 16.72 6.93
CA LEU A 158 3.79 15.43 7.56
C LEU A 158 4.59 15.31 8.87
N GLY A 159 3.98 14.77 9.94
CA GLY A 159 4.68 14.57 11.21
C GLY A 159 5.89 13.63 11.05
N SER A 160 6.93 13.80 11.89
CA SER A 160 8.08 12.88 11.89
C SER A 160 7.63 11.44 12.16
N ALA A 161 6.69 11.26 13.10
CA ALA A 161 6.11 9.97 13.43
C ALA A 161 5.40 9.33 12.22
N ASP A 162 4.51 10.07 11.55
CA ASP A 162 3.76 9.56 10.38
C ASP A 162 4.72 9.22 9.22
N ARG A 163 5.78 10.02 9.03
CA ARG A 163 6.81 9.75 8.04
C ARG A 163 7.62 8.50 8.37
N GLU A 164 8.08 8.36 9.61
CA GLU A 164 8.83 7.19 10.08
C GLU A 164 7.96 5.92 9.97
N GLN A 165 6.68 6.04 10.30
CA GLN A 165 5.70 4.97 10.14
C GLN A 165 5.50 4.58 8.67
N ALA A 166 5.34 5.53 7.77
CA ALA A 166 5.25 5.26 6.32
C ALA A 166 6.51 4.58 5.77
N LEU A 167 7.69 4.98 6.25
CA LEU A 167 8.96 4.33 5.88
C LEU A 167 9.05 2.91 6.42
N ALA A 168 8.60 2.66 7.65
CA ALA A 168 8.52 1.32 8.23
C ALA A 168 7.57 0.42 7.44
N GLN A 169 6.43 0.97 6.99
CA GLN A 169 5.46 0.25 6.15
C GLN A 169 6.01 -0.10 4.78
N ILE A 170 6.69 0.84 4.11
CA ILE A 170 7.40 0.52 2.86
C ILE A 170 8.39 -0.61 3.08
N GLN A 171 9.14 -0.58 4.18
CA GLN A 171 10.08 -1.65 4.50
C GLN A 171 9.37 -2.99 4.73
N GLN A 172 8.20 -3.00 5.38
CA GLN A 172 7.39 -4.20 5.57
C GLN A 172 6.88 -4.76 4.24
N VAL A 173 6.41 -3.90 3.32
CA VAL A 173 5.99 -4.33 1.97
C VAL A 173 7.15 -4.94 1.21
N ARG A 174 8.36 -4.36 1.30
CA ARG A 174 9.57 -4.93 0.68
C ARG A 174 9.92 -6.31 1.24
N THR A 175 9.82 -6.51 2.55
CA THR A 175 10.00 -7.83 3.17
C THR A 175 8.96 -8.82 2.62
N LYS A 176 7.70 -8.42 2.49
CA LYS A 176 6.65 -9.27 1.93
C LYS A 176 6.91 -9.64 0.46
N LEU A 177 7.42 -8.71 -0.35
CA LEU A 177 7.83 -9.01 -1.72
C LEU A 177 8.96 -10.06 -1.77
N GLN A 178 9.92 -10.01 -0.84
CA GLN A 178 10.97 -11.02 -0.73
C GLN A 178 10.41 -12.39 -0.32
N GLU A 179 9.45 -12.43 0.61
CA GLU A 179 8.75 -13.66 0.99
C GLU A 179 7.97 -14.27 -0.19
N ILE A 180 7.32 -13.43 -1.00
CA ILE A 180 6.63 -13.85 -2.23
C ILE A 180 7.64 -14.40 -3.25
N GLU A 181 8.80 -13.77 -3.41
CA GLU A 181 9.84 -14.25 -4.33
C GLU A 181 10.32 -15.66 -3.93
N VAL A 182 10.52 -15.89 -2.63
CA VAL A 182 11.01 -17.18 -2.10
C VAL A 182 9.92 -18.27 -2.20
N SER A 183 8.68 -17.93 -1.84
CA SER A 183 7.55 -18.86 -1.88
C SER A 183 7.03 -19.14 -3.30
N ARG A 184 7.31 -18.24 -4.25
CA ARG A 184 6.77 -18.23 -5.61
C ARG A 184 5.24 -18.21 -5.65
N ASP A 185 4.62 -17.58 -4.66
CA ASP A 185 3.17 -17.47 -4.60
C ASP A 185 2.68 -16.31 -5.46
N HIS A 186 2.27 -16.63 -6.69
CA HIS A 186 1.75 -15.66 -7.65
C HIS A 186 0.48 -14.95 -7.18
N SER A 187 -0.37 -15.62 -6.40
CA SER A 187 -1.66 -15.08 -5.96
C SER A 187 -1.47 -13.92 -4.99
N GLN A 188 -0.45 -13.99 -4.14
CA GLN A 188 -0.11 -12.93 -3.20
C GLN A 188 0.40 -11.67 -3.90
N LEU A 189 1.04 -11.83 -5.07
CA LEU A 189 1.55 -10.69 -5.84
C LEU A 189 0.44 -9.90 -6.51
N ASP A 190 -0.62 -10.55 -7.00
CA ASP A 190 -1.74 -9.92 -7.72
C ASP A 190 -2.38 -8.79 -6.89
N GLY A 191 -2.57 -9.05 -5.59
CA GLY A 191 -3.11 -8.05 -4.66
C GLY A 191 -2.18 -6.87 -4.38
N LEU A 192 -0.86 -7.10 -4.44
CA LEU A 192 0.15 -6.07 -4.13
C LEU A 192 0.48 -5.18 -5.33
N VAL A 193 0.51 -5.73 -6.55
CA VAL A 193 0.88 -4.99 -7.77
C VAL A 193 0.00 -3.76 -7.96
N GLY A 194 -1.33 -3.92 -7.88
CA GLY A 194 -2.28 -2.83 -8.05
C GLY A 194 -2.12 -1.73 -6.99
N PHE A 195 -1.83 -2.11 -5.75
CA PHE A 195 -1.63 -1.18 -4.65
C PHE A 195 -0.31 -0.39 -4.78
N ILE A 196 0.80 -1.08 -5.06
CA ILE A 196 2.12 -0.46 -5.20
C ILE A 196 2.18 0.46 -6.42
N LEU A 197 1.53 0.09 -7.54
CA LEU A 197 1.42 0.93 -8.73
C LEU A 197 0.74 2.27 -8.42
N LYS A 198 -0.37 2.25 -7.67
CA LYS A 198 -1.08 3.47 -7.26
C LYS A 198 -0.18 4.39 -6.43
N ILE A 199 0.54 3.83 -5.45
CA ILE A 199 1.50 4.58 -4.62
C ILE A 199 2.61 5.18 -5.47
N ALA A 200 3.25 4.37 -6.32
CA ALA A 200 4.37 4.81 -7.15
C ALA A 200 3.96 5.92 -8.13
N LEU A 201 2.76 5.81 -8.72
CA LEU A 201 2.18 6.83 -9.59
C LEU A 201 1.94 8.12 -8.82
N LEU A 202 1.28 8.06 -7.66
CA LEU A 202 0.95 9.25 -6.86
C LEU A 202 2.18 9.95 -6.29
N VAL A 203 3.19 9.19 -5.86
CA VAL A 203 4.48 9.73 -5.42
C VAL A 203 5.27 10.33 -6.58
N THR A 204 5.03 9.87 -7.81
CA THR A 204 5.62 10.49 -9.01
C THR A 204 4.87 11.75 -9.39
N ILE A 205 3.54 11.74 -9.40
CA ILE A 205 2.70 12.92 -9.63
C ILE A 205 3.01 14.01 -8.59
N ALA A 206 3.14 13.67 -7.31
CA ALA A 206 3.49 14.63 -6.25
C ALA A 206 4.88 15.27 -6.43
N VAL A 207 5.83 14.58 -7.04
CA VAL A 207 7.18 15.13 -7.28
C VAL A 207 7.24 15.86 -8.61
N ALA A 208 6.52 15.34 -9.61
CA ALA A 208 6.37 15.93 -10.92
C ALA A 208 5.31 17.04 -10.93
N SER A 209 4.65 17.40 -9.83
CA SER A 209 3.59 18.41 -9.78
C SER A 209 4.09 19.86 -9.84
N THR A 210 5.34 20.09 -10.24
CA THR A 210 5.83 21.40 -10.66
C THR A 210 4.99 22.03 -11.80
N PRO A 211 4.43 21.30 -12.79
CA PRO A 211 3.48 21.82 -13.79
C PRO A 211 2.02 21.75 -13.34
N LEU A 212 1.62 20.87 -12.41
CA LEU A 212 0.23 20.84 -11.90
C LEU A 212 -0.09 22.10 -11.06
N GLY A 213 0.91 22.65 -10.37
CA GLY A 213 0.81 23.99 -9.77
C GLY A 213 0.59 25.12 -10.78
N ALA A 214 1.09 24.95 -12.01
CA ALA A 214 0.87 25.90 -13.10
C ALA A 214 -0.57 25.81 -13.66
N LEU A 215 -1.23 24.65 -13.56
CA LEU A 215 -2.62 24.46 -13.97
C LEU A 215 -3.65 24.91 -12.91
N ALA A 216 -3.30 24.87 -11.62
CA ALA A 216 -4.23 25.23 -10.55
C ALA A 216 -4.31 26.75 -10.29
N VAL A 217 -3.18 27.47 -10.18
CA VAL A 217 -3.18 28.95 -9.91
C VAL A 217 -1.89 29.66 -10.36
N GLY A 218 -0.84 28.94 -10.79
CA GLY A 218 0.48 29.55 -11.02
C GLY A 218 1.20 29.97 -9.73
N ASP A 219 0.61 29.70 -8.56
CA ASP A 219 1.24 29.97 -7.27
C ASP A 219 2.10 28.76 -6.84
N PRO A 220 3.44 28.90 -6.79
CA PRO A 220 4.33 27.83 -6.35
C PRO A 220 4.05 27.38 -4.91
N MET A 221 3.39 28.20 -4.08
CA MET A 221 3.04 27.83 -2.71
C MET A 221 1.86 26.85 -2.66
N VAL A 222 0.89 26.97 -3.56
CA VAL A 222 -0.24 26.03 -3.72
C VAL A 222 0.28 24.68 -4.18
N ALA A 223 1.23 24.68 -5.14
CA ALA A 223 1.86 23.47 -5.66
C ALA A 223 2.57 22.65 -4.57
N GLU A 224 3.36 23.32 -3.71
CA GLU A 224 4.05 22.66 -2.60
C GLU A 224 3.09 22.12 -1.53
N ALA A 225 1.98 22.81 -1.26
CA ALA A 225 0.96 22.35 -0.33
C ALA A 225 0.22 21.11 -0.87
N ILE A 226 -0.15 21.09 -2.15
CA ILE A 226 -0.75 19.93 -2.82
C ILE A 226 0.22 18.75 -2.81
N LYS A 227 1.48 18.95 -3.20
CA LYS A 227 2.53 17.92 -3.16
C LYS A 227 2.66 17.30 -1.77
N THR A 228 2.72 18.14 -0.74
CA THR A 228 2.85 17.68 0.65
C THR A 228 1.59 16.92 1.09
N GLY A 229 0.41 17.34 0.64
CA GLY A 229 -0.86 16.63 0.85
C GLY A 229 -0.90 15.26 0.18
N ILE A 230 -0.49 15.14 -1.08
CA ILE A 230 -0.44 13.84 -1.77
C ILE A 230 0.52 12.89 -1.05
N ILE A 231 1.71 13.36 -0.65
CA ILE A 231 2.68 12.54 0.09
C ILE A 231 2.08 12.06 1.42
N ALA A 232 1.35 12.92 2.12
CA ALA A 232 0.68 12.57 3.37
C ALA A 232 -0.45 11.54 3.16
N LEU A 233 -1.27 11.69 2.12
CA LEU A 233 -2.31 10.71 1.78
C LEU A 233 -1.70 9.36 1.42
N VAL A 234 -0.62 9.34 0.64
CA VAL A 234 0.11 8.10 0.32
C VAL A 234 0.60 7.41 1.60
N ALA A 235 1.12 8.19 2.57
CA ALA A 235 1.53 7.63 3.86
C ALA A 235 0.35 7.00 4.62
N VAL A 236 -0.82 7.65 4.64
CA VAL A 236 -2.03 7.09 5.27
C VAL A 236 -2.52 5.83 4.56
N ALA A 237 -2.50 5.81 3.22
CA ALA A 237 -2.92 4.63 2.44
C ALA A 237 -1.98 3.44 2.66
N LEU A 238 -0.67 3.68 2.70
CA LEU A 238 0.33 2.67 3.09
C LEU A 238 0.01 2.05 4.45
N GLN A 239 -0.43 2.89 5.40
CA GLN A 239 -0.82 2.42 6.72
C GLN A 239 -2.05 1.53 6.69
N GLN A 240 -3.13 1.99 6.06
CA GLN A 240 -4.38 1.23 6.01
C GLN A 240 -4.19 -0.11 5.27
N ALA A 241 -3.39 -0.15 4.21
CA ALA A 241 -3.14 -1.39 3.47
C ALA A 241 -2.30 -2.39 4.27
N VAL A 242 -1.30 -1.92 5.02
CA VAL A 242 -0.50 -2.77 5.90
C VAL A 242 -1.35 -3.27 7.08
N ASP A 243 -2.14 -2.40 7.70
CA ASP A 243 -3.03 -2.76 8.80
C ASP A 243 -4.11 -3.74 8.33
N GLY A 244 -4.67 -3.53 7.14
CA GLY A 244 -5.60 -4.45 6.49
C GLY A 244 -4.96 -5.80 6.15
N ALA A 245 -3.73 -5.80 5.61
CA ALA A 245 -2.99 -7.03 5.36
C ALA A 245 -2.66 -7.78 6.65
N ARG A 246 -2.33 -7.07 7.74
CA ARG A 246 -2.10 -7.66 9.06
C ARG A 246 -3.38 -8.24 9.64
N ALA A 247 -4.49 -7.50 9.62
CA ALA A 247 -5.79 -7.99 10.09
C ALA A 247 -6.28 -9.20 9.28
N TRP A 248 -6.05 -9.19 7.96
CA TRP A 248 -6.32 -10.33 7.10
C TRP A 248 -5.43 -11.52 7.46
N GLN A 249 -4.13 -11.30 7.68
CA GLN A 249 -3.21 -12.35 8.09
C GLN A 249 -3.56 -12.91 9.48
N GLU A 250 -3.97 -12.08 10.44
CA GLU A 250 -4.44 -12.53 11.76
C GLU A 250 -5.72 -13.36 11.67
N THR A 251 -6.63 -13.03 10.75
CA THR A 251 -7.85 -13.81 10.50
C THR A 251 -7.60 -15.09 9.70
N HIS A 252 -6.53 -15.15 8.91
CA HIS A 252 -6.20 -16.28 8.03
C HIS A 252 -4.93 -17.03 8.47
N ASP A 253 -4.41 -16.75 9.68
CA ASP A 253 -3.25 -17.46 10.21
C ASP A 253 -3.64 -18.88 10.58
N GLN A 254 -3.43 -19.80 9.62
CA GLN A 254 -3.68 -21.22 9.78
C GLN A 254 -2.94 -21.79 11.01
N TYR A 255 -1.81 -21.20 11.40
CA TYR A 255 -1.08 -21.60 12.59
C TYR A 255 -1.78 -21.18 13.88
N ALA A 256 -2.30 -19.94 13.95
CA ALA A 256 -3.12 -19.49 15.08
C ALA A 256 -4.40 -20.32 15.22
N VAL A 257 -5.08 -20.62 14.10
CA VAL A 257 -6.26 -21.50 14.08
C VAL A 257 -5.90 -22.92 14.54
N ALA A 258 -4.75 -23.46 14.13
CA ALA A 258 -4.28 -24.77 14.58
C ALA A 258 -3.87 -24.79 16.06
N GLN A 259 -3.26 -23.73 16.57
CA GLN A 259 -2.92 -23.55 17.99
C GLN A 259 -4.20 -23.52 18.85
N GLN A 260 -5.18 -22.70 18.47
CA GLN A 260 -6.46 -22.64 19.18
C GLN A 260 -7.17 -23.99 19.18
N ALA A 261 -7.28 -24.66 18.03
CA ALA A 261 -7.89 -25.98 17.93
C ALA A 261 -7.17 -27.03 18.81
N ARG A 262 -5.84 -26.91 18.96
CA ARG A 262 -5.05 -27.76 19.86
C ARG A 262 -5.33 -27.46 21.33
N GLU A 263 -5.40 -26.20 21.73
CA GLU A 263 -5.69 -25.81 23.11
C GLU A 263 -7.09 -26.27 23.54
N GLU A 264 -8.09 -26.11 22.67
CA GLU A 264 -9.45 -26.59 22.89
C GLU A 264 -9.49 -28.11 23.04
N LEU A 265 -8.77 -28.86 22.19
CA LEU A 265 -8.64 -30.31 22.31
C LEU A 265 -8.00 -30.73 23.64
N LEU A 266 -6.94 -30.03 24.08
CA LEU A 266 -6.28 -30.33 25.35
C LEU A 266 -7.19 -30.06 26.55
N ALA A 267 -7.98 -28.97 26.50
CA ALA A 267 -8.97 -28.67 27.54
C ALA A 267 -10.07 -29.74 27.62
N GLU A 268 -10.59 -30.19 26.47
CA GLU A 268 -11.59 -31.27 26.41
C GLU A 268 -11.02 -32.63 26.86
N LEU A 269 -9.77 -32.96 26.49
CA LEU A 269 -9.10 -34.17 26.97
C LEU A 269 -8.91 -34.15 28.49
N GLN A 270 -8.60 -32.99 29.06
CA GLN A 270 -8.47 -32.81 30.50
C GLN A 270 -9.83 -32.98 31.20
N LEU A 271 -10.92 -32.45 30.63
CA LEU A 271 -12.28 -32.69 31.12
C LEU A 271 -12.65 -34.18 31.04
N ALA A 272 -12.34 -34.84 29.93
CA ALA A 272 -12.62 -36.25 29.73
C ALA A 272 -11.85 -37.14 30.73
N LYS A 273 -10.62 -36.76 31.10
CA LYS A 273 -9.82 -37.45 32.12
C LYS A 273 -10.42 -37.33 33.52
N ASN A 274 -11.18 -36.26 33.78
CA ASN A 274 -11.81 -35.98 35.07
C ASN A 274 -13.22 -36.56 35.21
N LEU A 275 -13.74 -37.25 34.18
CA LEU A 275 -15.02 -37.95 34.27
C LEU A 275 -14.94 -39.09 35.30
N THR A 276 -15.88 -39.09 36.24
CA THR A 276 -16.08 -40.19 37.19
C THR A 276 -16.41 -41.49 36.45
N LYS A 277 -16.11 -42.64 37.09
CA LYS A 277 -16.51 -43.95 36.56
C LYS A 277 -18.03 -44.08 36.37
N ASP A 278 -18.80 -43.29 37.10
CA ASP A 278 -20.25 -43.22 36.98
C ASP A 278 -20.64 -41.97 36.15
N PRO A 279 -21.31 -42.15 35.00
CA PRO A 279 -21.77 -41.04 34.17
C PRO A 279 -22.95 -40.31 34.81
N ALA A 280 -23.01 -38.99 34.65
CA ALA A 280 -24.10 -38.14 35.08
C ALA A 280 -25.43 -38.41 34.34
N TYR A 281 -25.36 -38.96 33.12
CA TYR A 281 -26.53 -39.37 32.34
C TYR A 281 -26.21 -40.48 31.34
N GLU A 282 -27.27 -41.19 30.91
CA GLU A 282 -27.18 -42.22 29.87
C GLU A 282 -26.66 -41.57 28.58
N ASN A 283 -25.50 -42.04 28.11
CA ASN A 283 -24.75 -41.57 26.92
C ASN A 283 -23.73 -40.43 27.11
N GLU A 284 -23.42 -39.98 28.33
CA GLU A 284 -22.39 -38.95 28.57
C GLU A 284 -21.04 -39.29 27.91
N HIS A 285 -20.55 -40.52 28.09
CA HIS A 285 -19.30 -40.97 27.49
C HIS A 285 -19.34 -41.05 25.95
N LEU A 286 -20.50 -41.31 25.35
CA LEU A 286 -20.66 -41.32 23.88
C LEU A 286 -20.60 -39.90 23.32
N VAL A 287 -21.25 -38.94 23.98
CA VAL A 287 -21.22 -37.52 23.59
C VAL A 287 -19.80 -36.97 23.69
N LEU A 288 -19.09 -37.29 24.78
CA LEU A 288 -17.70 -36.86 24.98
C LEU A 288 -16.72 -37.51 24.00
N ARG A 289 -16.87 -38.80 23.71
CA ARG A 289 -16.06 -39.46 22.68
C ARG A 289 -16.27 -38.82 21.31
N PHE A 290 -17.51 -38.51 20.95
CA PHE A 290 -17.83 -37.86 19.68
C PHE A 290 -17.26 -36.43 19.61
N ARG A 291 -17.38 -35.64 20.69
CA ARG A 291 -16.73 -34.32 20.82
C ARG A 291 -15.22 -34.40 20.59
N LEU A 292 -14.55 -35.32 21.27
CA LEU A 292 -13.11 -35.54 21.11
C LEU A 292 -12.74 -35.94 19.67
N GLU A 293 -13.51 -36.81 19.03
CA GLU A 293 -13.29 -37.21 17.64
C GLU A 293 -13.38 -36.01 16.67
N ILE A 294 -14.34 -35.11 16.89
CA ILE A 294 -14.51 -33.88 16.08
C ILE A 294 -13.41 -32.86 16.33
N ARG A 295 -13.02 -32.64 17.59
CA ARG A 295 -11.90 -31.74 17.93
C ARG A 295 -10.58 -32.27 17.40
N CYS A 296 -10.35 -33.58 17.46
CA CYS A 296 -9.18 -34.20 16.82
C CYS A 296 -9.18 -34.00 15.30
N ALA A 297 -10.35 -34.14 14.66
CA ALA A 297 -10.49 -33.90 13.22
C ALA A 297 -10.23 -32.43 12.87
N SER A 298 -10.78 -31.49 13.65
CA SER A 298 -10.54 -30.05 13.48
C SER A 298 -9.06 -29.70 13.64
N ALA A 299 -8.42 -30.10 14.74
CA ALA A 299 -6.99 -29.88 14.97
C ALA A 299 -6.12 -30.50 13.85
N ARG A 300 -6.50 -31.67 13.34
CA ARG A 300 -5.79 -32.33 12.24
C ARG A 300 -5.96 -31.61 10.91
N VAL A 301 -7.14 -31.07 10.60
CA VAL A 301 -7.37 -30.34 9.35
C VAL A 301 -6.72 -28.96 9.39
N SER A 302 -6.78 -28.28 10.53
CA SER A 302 -6.14 -26.98 10.74
C SER A 302 -4.62 -27.07 10.71
N SER A 303 -4.03 -28.18 11.16
CA SER A 303 -2.57 -28.38 11.13
C SER A 303 -2.00 -28.85 9.79
N VAL A 304 -2.85 -29.16 8.80
CA VAL A 304 -2.41 -29.64 7.49
C VAL A 304 -2.44 -28.48 6.47
N PRO A 305 -1.28 -28.05 5.94
CA PRO A 305 -1.18 -27.01 4.92
C PRO A 305 -1.48 -27.62 3.54
N LEU A 306 -2.68 -28.13 3.35
CA LEU A 306 -3.17 -28.56 2.04
C LEU A 306 -4.13 -27.52 1.49
N ASP A 307 -3.80 -27.02 0.31
CA ASP A 307 -4.63 -26.15 -0.50
C ASP A 307 -5.51 -27.03 -1.37
N TRP A 308 -6.60 -27.53 -0.78
CA TRP A 308 -7.58 -28.37 -1.50
C TRP A 308 -8.95 -27.67 -1.46
N PRO A 309 -9.67 -27.59 -2.59
CA PRO A 309 -10.87 -26.76 -2.74
C PRO A 309 -11.96 -27.04 -1.70
N ASP A 310 -12.00 -28.27 -1.18
CA ASP A 310 -13.03 -28.74 -0.26
C ASP A 310 -12.70 -28.44 1.22
N LYS A 311 -11.54 -27.84 1.53
CA LYS A 311 -11.10 -27.55 2.92
C LYS A 311 -12.05 -26.63 3.65
N GLU A 312 -12.47 -25.54 3.00
CA GLU A 312 -13.41 -24.58 3.59
C GLU A 312 -14.76 -25.23 3.87
N GLN A 313 -15.25 -26.06 2.94
CA GLN A 313 -16.50 -26.78 3.12
C GLN A 313 -16.41 -27.81 4.25
N TYR A 314 -15.26 -28.47 4.40
CA TYR A 314 -14.99 -29.39 5.51
C TYR A 314 -14.90 -28.67 6.87
N LEU A 315 -14.20 -27.53 6.94
CA LEU A 315 -14.11 -26.70 8.15
C LEU A 315 -15.49 -26.15 8.54
N LEU A 316 -16.27 -25.68 7.58
CA LEU A 316 -17.62 -25.17 7.81
C LEU A 316 -18.57 -26.27 8.32
N VAL A 317 -18.40 -27.51 7.85
CA VAL A 317 -19.10 -28.67 8.42
C VAL A 317 -18.64 -28.93 9.86
N LEU A 318 -17.33 -28.91 10.15
CA LEU A 318 -16.79 -29.08 11.51
C LEU A 318 -17.31 -28.02 12.50
N ASP A 319 -17.42 -26.76 12.08
CA ASP A 319 -17.98 -25.68 12.89
C ASP A 319 -19.47 -25.87 13.14
N GLN A 320 -20.23 -26.31 12.13
CA GLN A 320 -21.64 -26.67 12.30
C GLN A 320 -21.81 -27.83 13.30
N VAL A 321 -20.89 -28.80 13.31
CA VAL A 321 -20.90 -29.90 14.28
C VAL A 321 -20.63 -29.40 15.68
N THR A 322 -19.62 -28.55 15.82
CA THR A 322 -19.20 -27.98 17.11
C THR A 322 -20.32 -27.15 17.72
N SER A 323 -20.94 -26.28 16.92
CA SER A 323 -22.10 -25.48 17.34
C SER A 323 -23.32 -26.34 17.69
N ALA A 324 -23.58 -27.41 16.95
CA ALA A 324 -24.68 -28.35 17.25
C ALA A 324 -24.45 -29.14 18.55
N LEU A 325 -23.18 -29.46 18.86
CA LEU A 325 -22.78 -30.11 20.11
C LEU A 325 -22.93 -29.21 21.32
N ASP A 326 -22.55 -27.94 21.19
CA ASP A 326 -22.67 -26.96 22.27
C ASP A 326 -24.14 -26.61 22.58
N ASN A 327 -25.01 -26.70 21.57
CA ASN A 327 -26.44 -26.46 21.70
C ASN A 327 -27.28 -27.73 22.00
N GLY A 328 -26.64 -28.90 22.17
CA GLY A 328 -27.23 -30.08 22.81
C GLY A 328 -28.43 -30.75 22.10
N THR A 329 -28.59 -30.65 20.78
CA THR A 329 -29.73 -31.27 20.08
C THR A 329 -29.37 -32.62 19.44
N PRO A 330 -29.92 -33.77 19.89
CA PRO A 330 -29.55 -35.09 19.35
C PRO A 330 -29.85 -35.27 17.85
N LYS A 331 -30.88 -34.59 17.33
CA LYS A 331 -31.29 -34.69 15.91
C LYS A 331 -30.32 -34.00 14.95
N SER A 332 -29.67 -32.93 15.38
CA SER A 332 -28.70 -32.21 14.55
C SER A 332 -27.42 -33.03 14.40
N LEU A 333 -26.97 -33.71 15.46
CA LEU A 333 -25.79 -34.60 15.42
C LEU A 333 -25.93 -35.79 14.45
N ILE A 334 -27.12 -36.39 14.35
CA ILE A 334 -27.38 -37.50 13.40
C ILE A 334 -27.32 -36.99 11.95
N LEU A 335 -27.92 -35.83 11.67
CA LEU A 335 -27.88 -35.20 10.35
C LEU A 335 -26.45 -34.82 9.95
N ILE A 336 -25.68 -34.34 10.92
CA ILE A 336 -24.31 -33.91 10.72
C ILE A 336 -23.36 -35.10 10.52
N ARG A 337 -23.54 -36.21 11.26
CA ARG A 337 -22.81 -37.46 11.02
C ARG A 337 -23.04 -37.98 9.61
N ARG A 338 -24.29 -37.97 9.12
CA ARG A 338 -24.60 -38.37 7.74
C ARG A 338 -23.95 -37.45 6.70
N LYS A 339 -23.83 -36.15 6.99
CA LYS A 339 -23.11 -35.21 6.12
C LYS A 339 -21.61 -35.51 6.09
N LEU A 340 -20.98 -35.74 7.25
CA LEU A 340 -19.55 -36.10 7.32
C LEU A 340 -19.24 -37.44 6.63
N GLU A 341 -20.11 -38.45 6.76
CA GLU A 341 -19.97 -39.73 6.05
C GLU A 341 -20.18 -39.58 4.53
N ALA A 342 -20.89 -38.54 4.09
CA ALA A 342 -21.11 -38.22 2.68
C ALA A 342 -20.05 -37.28 2.09
N THR A 343 -19.27 -36.57 2.92
CA THR A 343 -18.17 -35.73 2.46
C THR A 343 -17.02 -36.64 2.03
N PRO A 344 -16.57 -36.60 0.77
CA PRO A 344 -15.51 -37.47 0.27
C PRO A 344 -14.22 -37.25 1.08
N THR A 345 -13.66 -38.33 1.62
CA THR A 345 -12.35 -38.27 2.26
C THR A 345 -11.28 -38.03 1.21
N PRO A 346 -10.24 -37.21 1.49
CA PRO A 346 -9.13 -37.05 0.57
C PRO A 346 -8.46 -38.40 0.40
N ASN A 347 -8.54 -38.97 -0.80
CA ASN A 347 -7.66 -40.06 -1.19
C ASN A 347 -6.24 -39.54 -1.00
N ARG A 348 -5.45 -40.21 -0.15
CA ARG A 348 -4.00 -40.09 -0.21
C ARG A 348 -3.62 -40.52 -1.63
N GLY A 349 -3.39 -39.55 -2.51
CA GLY A 349 -2.65 -39.80 -3.73
C GLY A 349 -1.26 -40.29 -3.31
N ASP A 350 -0.91 -41.47 -3.77
CA ASP A 350 0.45 -42.02 -3.68
C ASP A 350 1.47 -41.12 -4.38
#